data_AF-A0A376NUM8-F1
#
_entry.id   AF-A0A376NUM8-F1
#
_cell.length_a   1.000
_cell.length_b   1.000
_cell.length_c   1.000
_cell.angle_alpha   90.00
_cell.angle_beta   90.00
_cell.angle_gamma   90.00
#
_symmetry.space_group_name_H-M   'P 1'
#
loop_
_entity.id
_entity.type
_entity.pdbx_description
1 polymer ?
#
loop_
_entity_poly.entity_id
_entity_poly.type
_entity_poly.pdbx_seq_one_letter_code
_entity_poly.pdbx_strand_id
1 'polypeptide(L)'
;MGSIMSGEQIGALHTDAGSANTHSKVPWRQLAFDEHRRTIEDRQAQCERLESALKEAVTEWRLYPVVEALQAMRGIQFITAVGLISELGDLTRFEHPRQLMSWFGITPSEYSSGGSRHQGSITKAGNSYARKLLVEAAWSYRHPARISPAIQKRQENLPRPVIDRAWDAQLRLCKRYRNFRPKERMSILQLLLLHVSWRVLSGIWAE
;
A
#
# COMPACT_ATOMS: atom_id res chain seq x y z
N MET A 1 -44.89 46.78 -60.56
CA MET A 1 -44.70 46.69 -59.09
C MET A 1 -44.51 45.22 -58.75
N GLY A 2 -43.33 44.81 -58.29
CA GLY A 2 -43.01 43.42 -57.93
C GLY A 2 -41.98 42.75 -58.83
N SER A 3 -40.69 43.09 -58.70
CA SER A 3 -39.61 42.21 -59.17
C SER A 3 -39.51 41.02 -58.23
N ILE A 4 -39.63 39.83 -58.83
CA ILE A 4 -39.50 38.53 -58.21
C ILE A 4 -38.01 38.32 -57.92
N MET A 5 -37.65 38.19 -56.64
CA MET A 5 -36.28 37.82 -56.27
C MET A 5 -36.04 36.35 -56.59
N SER A 6 -34.98 36.11 -57.38
CA SER A 6 -34.43 34.79 -57.72
C SER A 6 -34.06 34.00 -56.46
N GLY A 7 -34.26 32.68 -56.51
CA GLY A 7 -34.03 31.70 -55.43
C GLY A 7 -32.58 31.52 -54.96
N GLU A 8 -31.74 32.53 -55.13
CA GLU A 8 -30.32 32.52 -54.71
C GLU A 8 -30.08 33.27 -53.38
N GLN A 9 -31.13 33.88 -52.80
CA GLN A 9 -31.03 34.61 -51.53
C GLN A 9 -31.60 33.89 -50.29
N ILE A 10 -32.15 32.67 -50.43
CA ILE A 10 -32.61 31.85 -49.29
C ILE A 10 -31.56 30.77 -48.93
N GLY A 11 -30.29 31.04 -49.22
CA GLY A 11 -29.15 30.19 -48.85
C GLY A 11 -28.31 30.72 -47.68
N ALA A 12 -28.73 31.82 -47.04
CA ALA A 12 -27.90 32.56 -46.08
C ALA A 12 -28.35 32.46 -44.61
N LEU A 13 -29.16 31.46 -44.23
CA LEU A 13 -29.60 31.30 -42.84
C LEU A 13 -29.52 29.88 -42.28
N HIS A 14 -28.85 28.94 -42.96
CA HIS A 14 -28.74 27.59 -42.42
C HIS A 14 -27.42 26.87 -42.71
N THR A 15 -26.29 27.55 -42.49
CA THR A 15 -24.98 26.86 -42.46
C THR A 15 -24.08 27.48 -41.40
N ASP A 16 -24.28 27.05 -40.15
CA ASP A 16 -23.14 26.59 -39.35
C ASP A 16 -23.63 25.60 -38.30
N ALA A 17 -23.93 24.39 -38.79
CA ALA A 17 -23.77 23.18 -37.99
C ALA A 17 -22.27 23.03 -37.71
N GLY A 18 -21.81 23.72 -36.67
CA GLY A 18 -20.40 23.83 -36.31
C GLY A 18 -20.20 24.05 -34.83
N SER A 19 -21.03 23.42 -33.97
CA SER A 19 -20.70 23.19 -32.55
C SER A 19 -19.58 22.15 -32.45
N ALA A 20 -18.47 22.42 -33.14
CA ALA A 20 -17.29 21.61 -33.22
C ALA A 20 -16.33 22.09 -32.12
N ASN A 21 -16.63 21.67 -30.89
CA ASN A 21 -15.62 21.41 -29.85
C ASN A 21 -14.44 22.42 -29.78
N THR A 22 -14.74 23.71 -29.71
CA THR A 22 -13.74 24.80 -29.69
C THR A 22 -12.92 24.83 -28.39
N HIS A 23 -13.27 24.01 -27.40
CA HIS A 23 -12.51 23.86 -26.17
C HIS A 23 -11.18 23.10 -26.33
N SER A 24 -10.99 22.38 -27.44
CA SER A 24 -9.85 21.47 -27.66
C SER A 24 -8.63 22.10 -28.35
N LYS A 25 -8.67 23.37 -28.78
CA LYS A 25 -7.62 23.97 -29.62
C LYS A 25 -7.06 25.28 -29.08
N VAL A 26 -6.88 25.38 -27.76
CA VAL A 26 -6.17 26.52 -27.18
C VAL A 26 -4.68 26.13 -27.00
N PRO A 27 -3.72 26.71 -27.74
CA PRO A 27 -2.33 26.22 -27.78
C PRO A 27 -1.66 26.11 -26.40
N TRP A 28 -1.93 27.07 -25.51
CA TRP A 28 -1.37 27.04 -24.15
C TRP A 28 -1.97 25.95 -23.26
N ARG A 29 -3.23 25.54 -23.48
CA ARG A 29 -3.85 24.42 -22.75
C ARG A 29 -3.22 23.10 -23.15
N GLN A 30 -2.99 22.93 -24.45
CA GLN A 30 -2.32 21.75 -24.99
C GLN A 30 -0.88 21.66 -24.46
N LEU A 31 -0.15 22.78 -24.47
CA LEU A 31 1.20 22.85 -23.91
C LEU A 31 1.23 22.48 -22.41
N ALA A 32 0.36 23.07 -21.59
CA ALA A 32 0.29 22.77 -20.16
C ALA A 32 -0.07 21.29 -19.88
N PHE A 33 -1.01 20.74 -20.66
CA PHE A 33 -1.37 19.33 -20.59
C PHE A 33 -0.20 18.41 -20.95
N ASP A 34 0.50 18.70 -22.05
CA ASP A 34 1.66 17.92 -22.48
C ASP A 34 2.81 17.99 -21.46
N GLU A 35 3.02 19.14 -20.81
CA GLU A 35 4.03 19.29 -19.77
C GLU A 35 3.68 18.50 -18.50
N HIS A 36 2.41 18.49 -18.08
CA HIS A 36 1.96 17.65 -16.97
C HIS A 36 2.08 16.16 -17.29
N ARG A 37 1.73 15.76 -18.51
CA ARG A 37 1.90 14.38 -18.97
C ARG A 37 3.36 13.96 -18.94
N ARG A 38 4.27 14.78 -19.50
CA ARG A 38 5.72 14.55 -19.44
C ARG A 38 6.23 14.44 -18.02
N THR A 39 5.80 15.34 -17.13
CA THR A 39 6.17 15.29 -15.71
C THR A 39 5.77 13.95 -15.08
N ILE A 40 4.58 13.43 -15.39
CA ILE A 40 4.13 12.13 -14.88
C ILE A 40 5.00 10.99 -15.46
N GLU A 41 5.24 11.01 -16.76
CA GLU A 41 6.07 10.02 -17.46
C GLU A 41 7.51 9.99 -16.88
N ASP A 42 8.13 11.15 -16.68
CA ASP A 42 9.46 11.27 -16.10
C ASP A 42 9.53 10.73 -14.67
N ARG A 43 8.49 10.99 -13.86
CA ARG A 43 8.42 10.50 -12.48
C ARG A 43 8.19 9.00 -12.42
N GLN A 44 7.36 8.45 -13.32
CA GLN A 44 7.17 7.01 -13.46
C GLN A 44 8.50 6.34 -13.84
N ALA A 45 9.18 6.86 -14.85
CA ALA A 45 10.49 6.36 -15.28
C ALA A 45 11.54 6.48 -14.15
N GLN A 46 11.51 7.55 -13.36
CA GLN A 46 12.38 7.69 -12.19
C GLN A 46 12.10 6.61 -11.13
N CYS A 47 10.83 6.35 -10.81
CA CYS A 47 10.44 5.31 -9.86
C CYS A 47 10.89 3.92 -10.33
N GLU A 48 10.70 3.60 -11.61
CA GLU A 48 11.13 2.31 -12.19
C GLU A 48 12.64 2.11 -12.11
N ARG A 49 13.43 3.14 -12.44
CA ARG A 49 14.89 3.09 -12.30
C ARG A 49 15.33 2.86 -10.86
N LEU A 50 14.74 3.58 -9.91
CA LEU A 50 15.07 3.44 -8.49
C LEU A 50 14.63 2.07 -7.93
N GLU A 51 13.47 1.57 -8.32
CA GLU A 51 13.01 0.23 -7.93
C GLU A 51 13.95 -0.85 -8.47
N SER A 52 14.44 -0.70 -9.70
CA SER A 52 15.37 -1.65 -10.33
C SER A 52 16.72 -1.65 -9.62
N ALA A 53 17.30 -0.47 -9.39
CA ALA A 53 18.53 -0.32 -8.61
C ALA A 53 18.39 -0.88 -7.18
N LEU A 54 17.22 -0.69 -6.55
CA LEU A 54 16.96 -1.25 -5.22
C LEU A 54 16.89 -2.78 -5.26
N LYS A 55 16.24 -3.38 -6.26
CA LYS A 55 16.17 -4.84 -6.43
C LYS A 55 17.55 -5.46 -6.57
N GLU A 56 18.45 -4.81 -7.30
CA GLU A 56 19.84 -5.24 -7.42
C GLU A 56 20.58 -5.11 -6.08
N ALA A 57 20.50 -3.96 -5.43
CA ALA A 57 21.25 -3.67 -4.20
C ALA A 57 20.87 -4.55 -3.00
N VAL A 58 19.62 -5.00 -2.90
CA VAL A 58 19.17 -5.80 -1.74
C VAL A 58 19.54 -7.27 -1.84
N THR A 59 20.00 -7.78 -2.98
CA THR A 59 20.30 -9.22 -3.16
C THR A 59 21.41 -9.70 -2.23
N GLU A 60 22.43 -8.89 -1.99
CA GLU A 60 23.55 -9.18 -1.09
C GLU A 60 23.26 -8.76 0.37
N TRP A 61 22.10 -8.18 0.62
CA TRP A 61 21.77 -7.68 1.95
C TRP A 61 21.50 -8.86 2.89
N ARG A 62 22.21 -8.90 4.03
CA ARG A 62 22.05 -9.93 5.08
C ARG A 62 20.60 -10.19 5.51
N LEU A 63 19.74 -9.16 5.46
CA LEU A 63 18.33 -9.26 5.87
C LEU A 63 17.38 -9.58 4.70
N TYR A 64 17.89 -9.82 3.49
CA TYR A 64 17.08 -10.15 2.32
C TYR A 64 16.17 -11.38 2.51
N PRO A 65 16.60 -12.48 3.16
CA PRO A 65 15.70 -13.60 3.44
C PRO A 65 14.48 -13.21 4.28
N VAL A 66 14.62 -12.20 5.15
CA VAL A 66 13.51 -11.66 5.94
C VAL A 66 12.57 -10.83 5.05
N VAL A 67 13.12 -10.07 4.10
CA VAL A 67 12.33 -9.33 3.10
C VAL A 67 11.49 -10.30 2.26
N GLU A 68 12.06 -11.42 1.81
CA GLU A 68 11.35 -12.46 1.08
C GLU A 68 10.27 -13.13 1.94
N ALA A 69 10.59 -13.47 3.19
CA ALA A 69 9.63 -14.05 4.12
C ALA A 69 8.44 -13.13 4.41
N LEU A 70 8.66 -11.81 4.52
CA LEU A 70 7.59 -10.83 4.70
C LEU A 70 6.66 -10.75 3.48
N GLN A 71 7.21 -10.89 2.26
CA GLN A 71 6.42 -10.86 1.02
C GLN A 71 5.51 -12.08 0.83
N ALA A 72 5.67 -13.13 1.65
CA ALA A 72 4.72 -14.24 1.72
C ALA A 72 3.32 -13.78 2.17
N MET A 73 3.25 -12.71 2.96
CA MET A 73 2.01 -12.15 3.46
C MET A 73 1.31 -11.32 2.40
N ARG A 74 -0.02 -11.41 2.39
CA ARG A 74 -0.85 -10.56 1.54
C ARG A 74 -0.70 -9.08 1.93
N GLY A 75 -0.56 -8.23 0.93
CA GLY A 75 -0.49 -6.77 1.12
C GLY A 75 0.91 -6.24 1.39
N ILE A 76 1.89 -7.11 1.67
CA ILE A 76 3.30 -6.71 1.78
C ILE A 76 3.97 -6.99 0.43
N GLN A 77 4.36 -5.92 -0.24
CA GLN A 77 5.09 -5.97 -1.52
C GLN A 77 6.57 -5.65 -1.30
N PHE A 78 7.39 -5.85 -2.32
CA PHE A 78 8.84 -5.64 -2.28
C PHE A 78 9.25 -4.32 -1.60
N ILE A 79 8.78 -3.18 -2.08
CA ILE A 79 9.12 -1.85 -1.51
C ILE A 79 8.67 -1.73 -0.04
N THR A 80 7.48 -2.24 0.28
CA THR A 80 6.98 -2.25 1.67
C THR A 80 7.83 -3.13 2.57
N ALA A 81 8.24 -4.31 2.11
CA ALA A 81 9.06 -5.25 2.87
C ALA A 81 10.47 -4.68 3.10
N VAL A 82 11.10 -4.17 2.04
CA VAL A 82 12.42 -3.52 2.13
C VAL A 82 12.35 -2.31 3.06
N GLY A 83 11.38 -1.42 2.86
CA GLY A 83 11.19 -0.25 3.71
C GLY A 83 10.90 -0.59 5.17
N LEU A 84 10.15 -1.66 5.45
CA LEU A 84 9.93 -2.10 6.83
C LEU A 84 11.21 -2.61 7.47
N ILE A 85 11.97 -3.47 6.78
CA ILE A 85 13.21 -4.04 7.32
C ILE A 85 14.30 -2.98 7.44
N SER A 86 14.38 -2.01 6.53
CA SER A 86 15.38 -0.93 6.59
C SER A 86 15.15 -0.02 7.80
N GLU A 87 13.90 0.30 8.10
CA GLU A 87 13.53 1.08 9.28
C GLU A 87 13.73 0.29 10.57
N LEU A 88 13.46 -1.00 10.51
CA LEU A 88 13.49 -1.87 11.67
C LEU A 88 14.93 -2.21 12.08
N GLY A 89 15.83 -2.36 11.11
CA GLY A 89 17.24 -2.65 11.32
C GLY A 89 17.42 -3.99 12.04
N ASP A 90 18.23 -3.98 13.10
CA ASP A 90 18.40 -5.14 13.94
C ASP A 90 17.14 -5.44 14.76
N LEU A 91 16.62 -6.65 14.60
CA LEU A 91 15.43 -7.15 15.28
C LEU A 91 15.72 -7.61 16.71
N THR A 92 16.98 -7.91 17.04
CA THR A 92 17.39 -8.38 18.37
C THR A 92 17.25 -7.29 19.45
N ARG A 93 17.14 -6.02 19.05
CA ARG A 93 16.91 -4.89 19.97
C ARG A 93 15.56 -4.93 20.69
N PHE A 94 14.64 -5.79 20.26
CA PHE A 94 13.32 -5.94 20.88
C PHE A 94 13.23 -7.27 21.63
N GLU A 95 13.20 -7.21 22.95
CA GLU A 95 13.05 -8.39 23.81
C GLU A 95 11.63 -8.96 23.75
N HIS A 96 10.63 -8.10 23.49
CA HIS A 96 9.23 -8.48 23.48
C HIS A 96 8.49 -7.88 22.28
N PRO A 97 7.61 -8.65 21.59
CA PRO A 97 6.79 -8.14 20.49
C PRO A 97 5.96 -6.89 20.81
N ARG A 98 5.68 -6.60 22.09
CA ARG A 98 4.96 -5.39 22.51
C ARG A 98 5.83 -4.14 22.36
N GLN A 99 7.13 -4.24 22.58
CA GLN A 99 8.07 -3.15 22.35
C GLN A 99 8.13 -2.80 20.85
N LEU A 100 8.15 -3.84 20.00
CA LEU A 100 8.08 -3.68 18.56
C LEU A 100 6.79 -2.96 18.12
N MET A 101 5.63 -3.38 18.61
CA MET A 101 4.35 -2.72 18.32
C MET A 101 4.31 -1.25 18.80
N SER A 102 4.92 -0.97 19.95
CA SER A 102 5.07 0.40 20.47
C SER A 102 5.97 1.23 19.55
N TRP A 103 7.09 0.66 19.08
CA TRP A 103 8.01 1.32 18.18
C TRP A 103 7.38 1.68 16.83
N PHE A 104 6.51 0.82 16.29
CA PHE A 104 5.69 1.16 15.11
C PHE A 104 4.59 2.20 15.41
N GLY A 105 4.33 2.53 16.68
CA GLY A 105 3.29 3.48 17.08
C GLY A 105 1.87 2.98 16.82
N ILE A 106 1.67 1.66 16.85
CA ILE A 106 0.37 0.99 16.64
C ILE A 106 -0.26 0.46 17.93
N THR A 107 0.39 0.70 19.08
CA THR A 107 -0.14 0.35 20.40
C THR A 107 -1.30 1.29 20.75
N PRO A 108 -2.42 0.80 21.31
CA PRO A 108 -3.49 1.66 21.80
C PRO A 108 -2.99 2.48 23.00
N SER A 109 -3.47 3.72 23.13
CA SER A 109 -3.30 4.48 24.36
C SER A 109 -4.05 3.79 25.50
N GLU A 110 -3.51 3.87 26.71
CA GLU A 110 -4.10 3.24 27.88
C GLU A 110 -4.25 4.27 28.98
N TYR A 111 -5.48 4.38 29.52
CA TYR A 111 -5.82 5.17 30.69
C TYR A 111 -6.34 4.20 31.74
N SER A 112 -5.54 3.96 32.77
CA SER A 112 -5.87 3.02 33.84
C SER A 112 -5.78 3.75 35.18
N SER A 113 -6.86 3.72 35.96
CA SER A 113 -6.92 4.27 37.32
C SER A 113 -7.82 3.40 38.21
N GLY A 114 -7.40 3.18 39.47
CA GLY A 114 -8.25 2.58 40.51
C GLY A 114 -9.01 1.30 40.10
N GLY A 115 -8.38 0.37 39.37
CA GLY A 115 -8.99 -0.90 38.95
C GLY A 115 -9.77 -0.86 37.62
N SER A 116 -9.96 0.31 37.02
CA SER A 116 -10.54 0.46 35.68
C SER A 116 -9.44 0.59 34.63
N ARG A 117 -9.60 -0.11 33.50
CA ARG A 117 -8.68 -0.09 32.35
C ARG A 117 -9.42 0.36 31.11
N HIS A 118 -9.02 1.49 30.54
CA HIS A 118 -9.59 2.02 29.30
C HIS A 118 -8.52 2.08 28.21
N GLN A 119 -8.79 1.44 27.07
CA GLN A 119 -7.94 1.51 25.88
C GLN A 119 -8.53 2.48 24.85
N GLY A 120 -7.72 3.46 24.43
CA GLY A 120 -8.09 4.52 23.49
C GLY A 120 -7.62 4.28 22.05
N SER A 121 -7.39 5.36 21.30
CA SER A 121 -6.84 5.30 19.93
C SER A 121 -5.39 4.83 19.92
N ILE A 122 -4.85 4.47 18.75
CA ILE A 122 -3.40 4.26 18.61
C ILE A 122 -2.62 5.48 19.10
N THR A 123 -1.52 5.27 19.80
CA THR A 123 -0.69 6.35 20.36
C THR A 123 -0.07 7.21 19.26
N LYS A 124 0.20 6.63 18.07
CA LYS A 124 0.98 7.24 16.97
C LYS A 124 2.40 7.64 17.37
N ALA A 125 2.78 7.41 18.62
CA ALA A 125 4.10 7.61 19.19
C ALA A 125 4.98 6.43 18.75
N GLY A 126 5.76 6.65 17.68
CA GLY A 126 6.57 5.63 17.02
C GLY A 126 6.80 5.98 15.55
N ASN A 127 7.51 5.12 14.83
CA ASN A 127 7.93 5.32 13.45
C ASN A 127 6.71 5.54 12.52
N SER A 128 6.57 6.76 12.01
CA SER A 128 5.45 7.17 11.17
C SER A 128 5.48 6.52 9.79
N TYR A 129 6.66 6.34 9.22
CA TYR A 129 6.84 5.73 7.90
C TYR A 129 6.52 4.23 7.96
N ALA A 130 7.08 3.51 8.93
CA ALA A 130 6.80 2.10 9.11
C ALA A 130 5.33 1.82 9.45
N ARG A 131 4.69 2.69 10.25
CA ARG A 131 3.24 2.64 10.48
C ARG A 131 2.45 2.81 9.20
N LYS A 132 2.83 3.78 8.34
CA LYS A 132 2.19 3.99 7.03
C LYS A 132 2.26 2.72 6.20
N LEU A 133 3.45 2.11 6.07
CA LEU A 133 3.64 0.85 5.33
C LEU A 133 2.72 -0.27 5.83
N LEU A 134 2.60 -0.45 7.16
CA LEU A 134 1.72 -1.45 7.75
C LEU A 134 0.23 -1.14 7.52
N VAL A 135 -0.17 0.11 7.59
CA VAL A 135 -1.56 0.55 7.31
C VAL A 135 -1.93 0.28 5.85
N GLU A 136 -1.04 0.64 4.91
CA GLU A 136 -1.23 0.36 3.48
C GLU A 136 -1.38 -1.15 3.22
N ALA A 137 -0.50 -1.97 3.81
CA ALA A 137 -0.59 -3.42 3.70
C ALA A 137 -1.89 -3.98 4.31
N ALA A 138 -2.37 -3.38 5.40
CA ALA A 138 -3.55 -3.85 6.12
C ALA A 138 -4.85 -3.73 5.31
N TRP A 139 -4.94 -2.76 4.39
CA TRP A 139 -6.10 -2.61 3.50
C TRP A 139 -6.36 -3.85 2.65
N SER A 140 -5.34 -4.65 2.36
CA SER A 140 -5.49 -5.88 1.59
C SER A 140 -6.38 -6.93 2.28
N TYR A 141 -6.45 -6.92 3.61
CA TYR A 141 -7.21 -7.90 4.41
C TYR A 141 -8.72 -7.59 4.49
N ARG A 142 -9.17 -6.46 3.91
CA ARG A 142 -10.61 -6.19 3.73
C ARG A 142 -11.30 -7.21 2.84
N HIS A 143 -10.52 -7.84 1.96
CA HIS A 143 -10.99 -8.86 1.04
C HIS A 143 -10.88 -10.26 1.66
N PRO A 144 -11.71 -11.22 1.23
CA PRO A 144 -11.63 -12.61 1.70
C PRO A 144 -10.22 -13.20 1.54
N ALA A 145 -9.85 -14.11 2.45
CA ALA A 145 -8.59 -14.83 2.39
C ALA A 145 -8.54 -15.68 1.12
N ARG A 146 -7.49 -15.50 0.31
CA ARG A 146 -7.26 -16.19 -0.95
C ARG A 146 -5.77 -16.10 -1.30
N ILE A 147 -5.21 -17.16 -1.85
CA ILE A 147 -3.90 -17.15 -2.50
C ILE A 147 -4.14 -16.80 -3.97
N SER A 148 -3.68 -15.63 -4.40
CA SER A 148 -3.69 -15.25 -5.82
C SER A 148 -2.46 -15.82 -6.55
N PRO A 149 -2.48 -15.93 -7.89
CA PRO A 149 -1.30 -16.38 -8.64
C PRO A 149 -0.04 -15.55 -8.33
N ALA A 150 -0.20 -14.24 -8.11
CA ALA A 150 0.90 -13.36 -7.74
C ALA A 150 1.47 -13.65 -6.33
N ILE A 151 0.64 -14.08 -5.38
CA ILE A 151 1.10 -14.50 -4.04
C ILE A 151 1.74 -15.88 -4.11
N GLN A 152 1.14 -16.80 -4.87
CA GLN A 152 1.69 -18.14 -5.09
C GLN A 152 3.12 -18.07 -5.64
N LYS A 153 3.35 -17.25 -6.68
CA LYS A 153 4.69 -17.03 -7.26
C LYS A 153 5.72 -16.54 -6.23
N ARG A 154 5.31 -15.70 -5.27
CA ARG A 154 6.19 -15.22 -4.19
C ARG A 154 6.48 -16.29 -3.14
N GLN A 155 5.59 -17.27 -3.00
CA GLN A 155 5.69 -18.35 -2.01
C GLN A 155 6.45 -19.56 -2.55
N GLU A 156 6.61 -19.71 -3.88
CA GLU A 156 7.26 -20.86 -4.52
C GLU A 156 8.64 -21.20 -3.94
N ASN A 157 9.46 -20.17 -3.64
CA ASN A 157 10.83 -20.35 -3.16
C ASN A 157 10.97 -20.27 -1.63
N LEU A 158 9.85 -20.19 -0.90
CA LEU A 158 9.88 -19.99 0.55
C LEU A 158 9.74 -21.30 1.33
N PRO A 159 10.37 -21.41 2.52
CA PRO A 159 10.15 -22.54 3.40
C PRO A 159 8.68 -22.69 3.78
N ARG A 160 8.16 -23.91 3.74
CA ARG A 160 6.77 -24.22 4.09
C ARG A 160 6.29 -23.65 5.44
N PRO A 161 7.11 -23.65 6.51
CA PRO A 161 6.74 -23.01 7.78
C PRO A 161 6.41 -21.51 7.65
N VAL A 162 7.06 -20.79 6.74
CA VAL A 162 6.81 -19.36 6.48
C VAL A 162 5.48 -19.19 5.75
N ILE A 163 5.23 -20.02 4.75
CA ILE A 163 3.98 -20.02 3.96
C ILE A 163 2.77 -20.30 4.86
N ASP A 164 2.84 -21.34 5.69
CA ASP A 164 1.76 -21.72 6.60
C ASP A 164 1.46 -20.59 7.60
N ARG A 165 2.49 -19.93 8.12
CA ARG A 165 2.33 -18.76 9.01
C ARG A 165 1.71 -17.57 8.30
N ALA A 166 2.12 -17.28 7.07
CA ALA A 166 1.55 -16.21 6.27
C ALA A 166 0.05 -16.48 5.99
N TRP A 167 -0.31 -17.73 5.74
CA TRP A 167 -1.69 -18.16 5.55
C TRP A 167 -2.52 -18.03 6.84
N ASP A 168 -2.00 -18.49 7.98
CA ASP A 168 -2.63 -18.34 9.29
C ASP A 168 -2.87 -16.86 9.64
N ALA A 169 -1.85 -16.02 9.40
CA ALA A 169 -1.96 -14.58 9.57
C ALA A 169 -3.08 -14.02 8.68
N GLN A 170 -3.12 -14.39 7.39
CA GLN A 170 -4.14 -13.94 6.47
C GLN A 170 -5.56 -14.34 6.91
N LEU A 171 -5.77 -15.59 7.33
CA LEU A 171 -7.06 -16.06 7.84
C LEU A 171 -7.51 -15.26 9.07
N ARG A 172 -6.59 -15.05 10.02
CA ARG A 172 -6.86 -14.28 11.25
C ARG A 172 -7.19 -12.82 10.93
N LEU A 173 -6.41 -12.17 10.08
CA LEU A 173 -6.56 -10.76 9.72
C LEU A 173 -7.85 -10.52 8.93
N CYS A 174 -8.15 -11.35 7.94
CA CYS A 174 -9.41 -11.28 7.19
C CYS A 174 -10.63 -11.58 8.08
N LYS A 175 -10.52 -12.53 9.03
CA LYS A 175 -11.58 -12.79 10.02
C LYS A 175 -11.76 -11.59 10.95
N ARG A 176 -10.67 -11.00 11.45
CA ARG A 176 -10.71 -9.84 12.35
C ARG A 176 -11.28 -8.60 11.66
N TYR A 177 -10.94 -8.37 10.38
CA TYR A 177 -11.50 -7.29 9.58
C TYR A 177 -13.02 -7.43 9.42
N ARG A 178 -13.51 -8.65 9.09
CA ARG A 178 -14.96 -8.92 8.97
C ARG A 178 -15.71 -8.75 10.28
N ASN A 179 -15.10 -9.16 11.39
CA ASN A 179 -15.69 -9.06 12.72
C ASN A 179 -15.42 -7.71 13.39
N PHE A 180 -14.87 -6.74 12.66
CA PHE A 180 -14.50 -5.45 13.20
C PHE A 180 -15.74 -4.68 13.66
N ARG A 181 -15.99 -4.66 14.97
CA ARG A 181 -17.02 -3.80 15.57
C ARG A 181 -16.39 -2.44 15.86
N PRO A 182 -17.07 -1.31 15.57
CA PRO A 182 -16.53 0.05 15.80
C PRO A 182 -16.06 0.32 17.25
N LYS A 183 -16.59 -0.44 18.22
CA LYS A 183 -16.26 -0.36 19.65
C LYS A 183 -14.97 -1.09 20.04
N GLU A 184 -14.44 -1.98 19.20
CA GLU A 184 -13.18 -2.70 19.43
C GLU A 184 -12.09 -2.08 18.55
N ARG A 185 -11.44 -1.03 19.07
CA ARG A 185 -10.38 -0.32 18.34
C ARG A 185 -9.14 -1.22 18.17
N MET A 186 -9.09 -1.86 17.00
CA MET A 186 -7.93 -2.32 16.22
C MET A 186 -6.95 -3.33 16.84
N SER A 187 -7.02 -4.58 16.35
CA SER A 187 -5.96 -5.61 16.53
C SER A 187 -5.37 -6.13 15.21
N ILE A 188 -5.68 -5.54 14.06
CA ILE A 188 -5.24 -6.06 12.74
C ILE A 188 -3.74 -5.80 12.53
N LEU A 189 -3.25 -4.59 12.86
CA LEU A 189 -1.83 -4.24 12.77
C LEU A 189 -0.99 -4.95 13.85
N GLN A 190 -1.57 -5.18 15.03
CA GLN A 190 -0.93 -5.93 16.12
C GLN A 190 -0.72 -7.40 15.76
N LEU A 191 -1.66 -8.01 15.02
CA LEU A 191 -1.58 -9.42 14.61
C LEU A 191 -0.54 -9.66 13.51
N LEU A 192 -0.37 -8.71 12.58
CA LEU A 192 0.69 -8.71 11.55
C LEU A 192 2.08 -8.82 12.20
N LEU A 193 2.29 -8.08 13.28
CA LEU A 193 3.57 -8.06 13.99
C LEU A 193 3.72 -9.19 15.01
N LEU A 194 2.67 -9.61 15.69
CA LEU A 194 2.73 -10.74 16.63
C LEU A 194 3.16 -12.05 15.94
N HIS A 195 2.80 -12.25 14.66
CA HIS A 195 3.17 -13.45 13.91
C HIS A 195 4.56 -13.35 13.25
N VAL A 196 4.95 -12.18 12.72
CA VAL A 196 6.30 -11.95 12.21
C VAL A 196 7.34 -12.02 13.34
N SER A 197 7.00 -11.51 14.53
CA SER A 197 7.96 -11.24 15.61
C SER A 197 8.31 -12.43 16.52
N TRP A 198 7.59 -13.56 16.50
CA TRP A 198 7.81 -14.58 17.54
C TRP A 198 8.35 -15.94 17.07
N ARG A 199 8.37 -16.22 15.75
CA ARG A 199 8.93 -17.52 15.28
C ARG A 199 9.63 -17.51 13.92
N VAL A 200 9.48 -16.44 13.12
CA VAL A 200 10.40 -16.17 12.00
C VAL A 200 11.76 -15.74 12.56
N LEU A 201 11.77 -15.00 13.68
CA LEU A 201 12.97 -14.65 14.42
C LEU A 201 13.63 -15.83 15.16
N SER A 202 12.85 -16.77 15.69
CA SER A 202 13.43 -17.93 16.40
C SER A 202 13.90 -19.06 15.47
N GLY A 203 13.56 -19.02 14.18
CA GLY A 203 13.89 -20.08 13.21
C GLY A 203 15.01 -19.71 12.24
N ILE A 204 15.36 -18.43 12.14
CA ILE A 204 16.48 -17.92 11.33
C ILE A 204 17.78 -17.82 12.18
N TRP A 205 17.68 -18.03 13.50
CA TRP A 205 18.78 -17.87 14.47
C TRP A 205 18.91 -19.06 15.46
N ALA A 206 18.42 -20.25 15.09
CA ALA A 206 18.55 -21.47 15.91
C ALA A 206 19.61 -22.44 15.37
N GLU A 207 20.62 -21.92 14.67
CA GLU A 207 21.89 -22.59 14.39
C GLU A 207 23.05 -21.76 14.97
#